data_AF-A0AAW6G3N3-F1
#
_entry.id   AF-A0AAW6G3N3-F1
#
_cell.length_a   1.000
_cell.length_b   1.000
_cell.length_c   1.000
_cell.angle_alpha   90.00
_cell.angle_beta   90.00
_cell.angle_gamma   90.00
#
_symmetry.space_group_name_H-M   'P 1'
#
loop_
_entity.id
_entity.type
_entity.pdbx_description
1 polymer ?
#
loop_
_entity_poly.entity_id
_entity_poly.type
_entity_poly.pdbx_seq_one_letter_code
_entity_poly.pdbx_strand_id
1 'polypeptide(L)'
;MEMDKNTQLYIQGDGITATAIVGQDITVFAGAATTSAFTRTLIGQDNRLEDLYVRAINNRTRERNYFKLYSSLLRGDISDDDFDEEIDKNEDDYVVPAGVDADLTEIEFALQVTPKLKNVETTDDFMALFSFNDKSVHKYIAKND
;
A
#
# COMPACT_ATOMS: atom_id res chain seq x y z
N MET A 1 20.43 -44.64 25.94
CA MET A 1 20.65 -43.33 25.31
C MET A 1 19.51 -43.16 24.32
N GLU A 2 18.41 -42.54 24.76
CA GLU A 2 17.24 -42.31 23.93
C GLU A 2 17.58 -41.21 22.92
N MET A 3 17.51 -41.53 21.63
CA MET A 3 17.61 -40.51 20.58
C MET A 3 16.34 -39.67 20.61
N ASP A 4 16.51 -38.39 20.93
CA ASP A 4 15.44 -37.39 20.87
C ASP A 4 14.86 -37.38 19.45
N LYS A 5 13.53 -37.51 19.34
CA LYS A 5 12.85 -37.65 18.05
C LYS A 5 12.75 -36.29 17.36
N ASN A 6 13.82 -35.89 16.68
CA ASN A 6 13.75 -34.73 15.78
C ASN A 6 12.75 -35.04 14.66
N THR A 7 11.73 -34.18 14.53
CA THR A 7 10.75 -34.31 13.44
C THR A 7 11.30 -33.62 12.21
N GLN A 8 11.43 -34.38 11.11
CA GLN A 8 11.76 -33.81 9.82
C GLN A 8 10.48 -33.44 9.08
N LEU A 9 10.35 -32.17 8.71
CA LEU A 9 9.26 -31.66 7.90
C LEU A 9 9.79 -31.28 6.53
N TYR A 10 9.11 -31.78 5.50
CA TYR A 10 9.31 -31.34 4.12
C TYR A 10 8.29 -30.26 3.78
N ILE A 11 8.79 -29.09 3.40
CA ILE A 11 8.00 -27.93 3.00
C ILE A 11 8.18 -27.76 1.50
N GLN A 12 7.10 -27.95 0.75
CA GLN A 12 7.08 -27.77 -0.70
C GLN A 12 5.83 -27.02 -1.10
N GLY A 13 5.98 -25.84 -1.68
CA GLY A 13 4.88 -24.96 -2.08
C GLY A 13 5.38 -23.56 -2.45
N ASP A 14 4.67 -22.87 -3.34
CA ASP A 14 4.90 -21.46 -3.71
C ASP A 14 6.36 -21.06 -3.96
N GLY A 15 7.10 -21.89 -4.72
CA GLY A 15 8.49 -21.60 -5.08
C GLY A 15 9.48 -21.78 -3.92
N ILE A 16 9.09 -22.50 -2.86
CA ILE A 16 9.94 -22.92 -1.75
C ILE A 16 10.07 -24.44 -1.77
N THR A 17 11.30 -24.92 -1.55
CA THR A 17 11.61 -26.31 -1.24
C THR A 17 12.57 -26.31 -0.06
N ALA A 18 12.07 -26.67 1.12
CA ALA A 18 12.84 -26.64 2.35
C ALA A 18 12.60 -27.90 3.19
N THR A 19 13.63 -28.28 3.94
CA THR A 19 13.55 -29.25 5.02
C THR A 19 13.73 -28.50 6.33
N ALA A 20 12.85 -28.77 7.29
CA ALA A 20 13.01 -28.31 8.65
C ALA A 20 13.34 -29.50 9.56
N ILE A 21 14.34 -29.32 10.43
CA ILE A 21 14.64 -30.22 11.54
C ILE A 21 14.14 -29.51 12.79
N VAL A 22 13.02 -29.99 13.33
CA VAL A 22 12.39 -29.42 14.53
C VAL A 22 12.96 -30.12 15.76
N GLY A 23 13.76 -29.41 16.55
CA GLY A 23 14.18 -29.79 17.90
C GLY A 23 13.33 -29.11 18.97
N GLN A 24 13.63 -29.37 20.27
CA GLN A 24 12.85 -28.81 21.39
C GLN A 24 12.96 -27.28 21.51
N ASP A 25 14.18 -26.73 21.41
CA ASP A 25 14.42 -25.28 21.58
C ASP A 25 14.77 -24.57 20.27
N ILE A 26 15.26 -25.32 19.27
CA ILE A 26 15.77 -24.78 18.01
C ILE A 26 15.21 -25.59 16.86
N THR A 27 14.65 -24.89 15.88
CA THR A 27 14.32 -25.46 14.57
C THR A 27 15.31 -24.94 13.53
N VAL A 28 15.92 -25.86 12.78
CA VAL A 28 16.85 -25.53 11.70
C VAL A 28 16.16 -25.74 10.35
N PHE A 29 16.26 -24.76 9.46
CA PHE A 29 15.74 -24.83 8.11
C PHE A 29 16.88 -24.88 7.08
N ALA A 30 16.77 -25.76 6.08
CA ALA A 30 17.67 -25.81 4.94
C ALA A 30 16.86 -26.01 3.65
N GLY A 31 17.09 -25.18 2.63
CA GLY A 31 16.29 -25.25 1.42
C GLY A 31 16.67 -24.22 0.37
N ALA A 32 15.98 -24.29 -0.76
CA ALA A 32 16.00 -23.30 -1.82
C ALA A 32 14.64 -22.62 -1.92
N ALA A 33 14.65 -21.31 -2.12
CA ALA A 33 13.45 -20.54 -2.41
C ALA A 33 13.74 -19.63 -3.60
N THR A 34 12.72 -19.34 -4.40
CA THR A 34 12.78 -18.20 -5.31
C THR A 34 13.00 -16.92 -4.49
N THR A 35 13.71 -15.94 -5.05
CA THR A 35 13.98 -14.67 -4.35
C THR A 35 12.70 -14.01 -3.86
N SER A 36 11.62 -14.05 -4.66
CA SER A 36 10.31 -13.51 -4.29
C SER A 36 9.67 -14.24 -3.11
N ALA A 37 9.75 -15.56 -3.07
CA ALA A 37 9.24 -16.36 -1.95
C ALA A 37 10.07 -16.16 -0.67
N PHE A 38 11.40 -16.09 -0.80
CA PHE A 38 12.31 -15.80 0.30
C PHE A 38 12.00 -14.45 0.96
N THR A 39 11.90 -13.38 0.16
CA THR A 39 11.56 -12.03 0.63
C THR A 39 10.22 -12.02 1.35
N ARG A 40 9.18 -12.62 0.77
CA ARG A 40 7.83 -12.67 1.35
C ARG A 40 7.79 -13.37 2.72
N THR A 41 8.52 -14.47 2.87
CA THR A 41 8.41 -15.34 4.05
C THR A 41 9.32 -14.90 5.20
N LEU A 42 10.52 -14.38 4.93
CA LEU A 42 11.52 -14.09 5.96
C LEU A 42 11.65 -12.60 6.31
N ILE A 43 11.33 -11.70 5.37
CA ILE A 43 11.47 -10.25 5.59
C ILE A 43 10.16 -9.64 6.14
N GLY A 44 9.10 -10.46 6.25
CA GLY A 44 7.75 -9.99 6.56
C GLY A 44 7.05 -9.53 5.28
N GLN A 45 5.72 -9.51 5.29
CA GLN A 45 4.98 -8.83 4.23
C GLN A 45 5.47 -7.38 4.20
N ASP A 46 6.06 -6.98 3.09
CA ASP A 46 6.30 -5.57 2.82
C ASP A 46 4.91 -4.94 2.63
N ASN A 47 4.32 -4.48 3.74
CA ASN A 47 2.94 -3.96 3.80
C ASN A 47 2.75 -2.71 2.92
N ARG A 48 3.79 -2.20 2.28
CA ARG A 48 3.77 -1.04 1.40
C ARG A 48 2.72 -1.15 0.30
N LEU A 49 2.49 -2.33 -0.28
CA LEU A 49 1.42 -2.51 -1.25
C LEU A 49 0.03 -2.37 -0.62
N GLU A 50 -0.17 -2.93 0.57
CA GLU A 50 -1.40 -2.76 1.34
C GLU A 50 -1.60 -1.30 1.72
N ASP A 51 -0.56 -0.62 2.22
CA ASP A 51 -0.57 0.79 2.57
C ASP A 51 -0.92 1.67 1.36
N LEU A 52 -0.38 1.36 0.17
CA LEU A 52 -0.73 2.04 -1.08
C LEU A 52 -2.19 1.84 -1.46
N TYR A 53 -2.72 0.62 -1.32
CA TYR A 53 -4.15 0.37 -1.56
C TYR A 53 -5.03 1.11 -0.56
N VAL A 54 -4.68 1.05 0.73
CA VAL A 54 -5.41 1.77 1.80
C VAL A 54 -5.39 3.27 1.53
N ARG A 55 -4.23 3.83 1.18
CA ARG A 55 -4.09 5.25 0.84
C ARG A 55 -4.96 5.63 -0.35
N ALA A 56 -4.88 4.88 -1.45
CA ALA A 56 -5.71 5.13 -2.64
C ALA A 56 -7.21 5.04 -2.33
N ILE A 57 -7.65 4.05 -1.55
CA ILE A 57 -9.05 3.87 -1.16
C ILE A 57 -9.53 5.03 -0.27
N ASN A 58 -8.72 5.44 0.70
CA ASN A 58 -9.05 6.54 1.60
C ASN A 58 -9.15 7.86 0.83
N ASN A 59 -8.21 8.14 -0.08
CA ASN A 59 -8.25 9.34 -0.91
C ASN A 59 -9.47 9.38 -1.82
N ARG A 60 -9.81 8.26 -2.48
CA ARG A 60 -11.08 8.16 -3.24
C ARG A 60 -12.32 8.33 -2.36
N THR A 61 -12.26 7.89 -1.10
CA THR A 61 -13.36 8.07 -0.15
C THR A 61 -13.55 9.54 0.20
N ARG A 62 -12.46 10.27 0.44
CA ARG A 62 -12.46 11.72 0.68
C ARG A 62 -13.03 12.49 -0.51
N GLU A 63 -12.54 12.24 -1.72
CA GLU A 63 -13.07 12.82 -2.95
C GLU A 63 -14.58 12.60 -3.08
N ARG A 64 -15.04 11.38 -2.82
CA ARG A 64 -16.47 11.03 -2.89
C ARG A 64 -17.28 11.76 -1.82
N ASN A 65 -16.77 11.87 -0.60
CA ASN A 65 -17.45 12.56 0.49
C ASN A 65 -17.56 14.05 0.20
N TYR A 66 -16.47 14.68 -0.26
CA TYR A 66 -16.47 16.08 -0.69
C TYR A 66 -17.50 16.31 -1.81
N PHE A 67 -17.52 15.45 -2.84
CA PHE A 67 -18.49 15.56 -3.92
C PHE A 67 -19.95 15.45 -3.43
N LYS A 68 -20.23 14.57 -2.46
CA LYS A 68 -21.57 14.47 -1.84
C LYS A 68 -21.94 15.74 -1.10
N LEU A 69 -21.03 16.28 -0.28
CA LEU A 69 -21.26 17.51 0.47
C LEU A 69 -21.50 18.70 -0.48
N TYR A 70 -20.67 18.82 -1.51
CA TYR A 70 -20.80 19.85 -2.54
C TYR A 70 -22.11 19.72 -3.33
N SER A 71 -22.55 18.49 -3.60
CA SER A 71 -23.86 18.27 -4.23
C SER A 71 -25.03 18.72 -3.35
N SER A 72 -24.94 18.52 -2.02
CA SER A 72 -25.95 19.02 -1.07
C SER A 72 -25.99 20.55 -1.07
N LEU A 73 -24.83 21.22 -1.13
CA LEU A 73 -24.75 22.68 -1.27
C LEU A 73 -25.42 23.16 -2.55
N LEU A 74 -25.11 22.54 -3.70
CA LEU A 74 -25.70 22.92 -4.99
C LEU A 74 -27.22 22.73 -5.06
N ARG A 75 -27.78 21.78 -4.29
CA ARG A 75 -29.24 21.59 -4.17
C ARG A 75 -29.90 22.58 -3.20
N GLY A 76 -29.11 23.30 -2.40
CA GLY A 76 -29.60 24.17 -1.33
C GLY A 76 -30.05 23.39 -0.08
N ASP A 77 -29.57 22.15 0.11
CA ASP A 77 -29.87 21.34 1.31
C ASP A 77 -29.09 21.86 2.53
N ILE A 78 -27.93 22.47 2.29
CA ILE A 78 -27.05 23.11 3.27
C ILE A 78 -26.67 24.52 2.78
N SER A 79 -26.32 25.41 3.70
CA SER A 79 -25.79 26.73 3.35
C SER A 79 -24.28 26.69 3.07
N ASP A 80 -23.75 27.78 2.53
CA ASP A 80 -22.29 27.95 2.37
C ASP A 80 -21.58 27.88 3.74
N ASP A 81 -22.16 28.50 4.78
CA ASP A 81 -21.61 28.49 6.13
C ASP A 81 -21.56 27.06 6.72
N ASP A 82 -22.60 26.25 6.49
CA ASP A 82 -22.64 24.84 6.92
C ASP A 82 -21.60 23.99 6.17
N PHE A 83 -21.38 24.29 4.88
CA PHE A 83 -20.39 23.60 4.05
C PHE A 83 -18.97 23.83 4.56
N ASP A 84 -18.62 25.10 4.81
CA ASP A 84 -17.31 25.49 5.32
C ASP A 84 -17.08 24.94 6.74
N GLU A 85 -18.08 25.06 7.63
CA GLU A 85 -17.98 24.57 9.01
C GLU A 85 -17.78 23.04 9.08
N GLU A 86 -18.43 22.29 8.20
CA GLU A 86 -18.29 20.82 8.13
C GLU A 86 -16.89 20.40 7.69
N ILE A 87 -16.32 21.07 6.68
CA ILE A 87 -14.95 20.79 6.22
C ILE A 87 -13.93 21.17 7.29
N ASP A 88 -14.08 22.35 7.92
CA ASP A 88 -13.15 22.81 8.95
C ASP A 88 -13.13 21.89 10.18
N LYS A 89 -14.27 21.30 10.55
CA LYS A 89 -14.37 20.40 11.70
C LYS A 89 -13.95 18.97 11.40
N ASN A 90 -14.15 18.50 10.16
CA ASN A 90 -13.97 17.11 9.77
C ASN A 90 -13.06 16.98 8.53
N GLU A 91 -11.97 17.75 8.48
CA GLU A 91 -11.06 17.84 7.32
C GLU A 91 -10.63 16.47 6.76
N ASP A 92 -10.31 15.51 7.64
CA ASP A 92 -9.86 14.17 7.24
C ASP A 92 -10.89 13.38 6.42
N ASP A 93 -12.18 13.72 6.50
CA ASP A 93 -13.23 13.06 5.73
C ASP A 93 -13.36 13.60 4.30
N TYR A 94 -12.74 14.75 4.00
CA TYR A 94 -12.98 15.51 2.76
C TYR A 94 -11.70 15.89 2.02
N VAL A 95 -10.60 16.17 2.72
CA VAL A 95 -9.39 16.76 2.14
C VAL A 95 -8.33 15.69 1.92
N VAL A 96 -7.97 15.46 0.66
CA VAL A 96 -6.88 14.55 0.31
C VAL A 96 -5.55 15.14 0.81
N PRO A 97 -4.78 14.40 1.62
CA PRO A 97 -3.46 14.86 2.05
C PRO A 97 -2.57 15.10 0.83
N ALA A 98 -1.90 16.24 0.79
CA ALA A 98 -0.97 16.57 -0.28
C ALA A 98 0.47 16.43 0.20
N GLY A 99 1.34 15.92 -0.68
CA GLY A 99 2.78 16.13 -0.55
C GLY A 99 3.56 15.09 0.25
N VAL A 100 3.07 13.87 0.37
CA VAL A 100 3.79 12.77 1.02
C VAL A 100 5.09 12.48 0.26
N ASP A 101 6.22 12.54 0.96
CA ASP A 101 7.51 12.09 0.46
C ASP A 101 7.46 10.57 0.22
N ALA A 102 7.70 10.17 -1.02
CA ALA A 102 7.79 8.76 -1.42
C ALA A 102 9.20 8.44 -1.90
N ASP A 103 9.71 7.27 -1.51
CA ASP A 103 10.96 6.76 -2.05
C ASP A 103 10.75 6.07 -3.41
N LEU A 104 11.85 5.73 -4.10
CA LEU A 104 11.81 5.13 -5.43
C LEU A 104 11.04 3.81 -5.47
N THR A 105 11.17 2.99 -4.43
CA THR A 105 10.54 1.67 -4.35
C THR A 105 9.04 1.81 -4.11
N GLU A 106 8.60 2.81 -3.33
CA GLU A 106 7.17 3.11 -3.15
C GLU A 106 6.52 3.53 -4.47
N ILE A 107 7.21 4.37 -5.25
CA ILE A 107 6.75 4.80 -6.57
C ILE A 107 6.68 3.61 -7.54
N GLU A 108 7.67 2.72 -7.54
CA GLU A 108 7.65 1.49 -8.35
C GLU A 108 6.45 0.60 -8.00
N PHE A 109 6.17 0.40 -6.71
CA PHE A 109 5.00 -0.36 -6.28
C PHE A 109 3.69 0.31 -6.69
N ALA A 110 3.60 1.64 -6.54
CA ALA A 110 2.43 2.41 -6.96
C ALA A 110 2.18 2.29 -8.48
N LEU A 111 3.25 2.34 -9.30
CA LEU A 111 3.16 2.14 -10.74
C LEU A 111 2.69 0.73 -11.12
N GLN A 112 3.05 -0.30 -10.35
CA GLN A 112 2.59 -1.67 -10.60
C GLN A 112 1.08 -1.85 -10.34
N VAL A 113 0.51 -1.09 -9.41
CA VAL A 113 -0.92 -1.20 -9.07
C VAL A 113 -1.80 -0.27 -9.88
N THR A 114 -1.26 0.87 -10.35
CA THR A 114 -1.97 1.91 -11.10
C THR A 114 -2.82 1.38 -12.27
N PRO A 115 -2.34 0.44 -13.12
CA PRO A 115 -3.15 -0.11 -14.22
C PRO A 115 -4.42 -0.84 -13.79
N LYS A 116 -4.54 -1.21 -12.51
CA LYS A 116 -5.73 -1.88 -11.93
C LYS A 116 -6.71 -0.89 -11.31
N LEU A 117 -6.33 0.37 -11.20
CA LEU A 117 -7.11 1.44 -10.60
C LEU A 117 -7.81 2.22 -11.70
N LYS A 118 -9.07 2.61 -11.46
CA LYS A 118 -9.86 3.36 -12.44
C LYS A 118 -9.48 4.84 -12.44
N ASN A 119 -9.56 5.46 -13.61
CA ASN A 119 -9.44 6.90 -13.81
C ASN A 119 -8.12 7.46 -13.26
N VAL A 120 -7.00 6.83 -13.66
CA VAL A 120 -5.63 7.30 -13.41
C VAL A 120 -4.94 7.33 -14.76
N GLU A 121 -5.02 8.48 -15.44
CA GLU A 121 -4.60 8.61 -16.85
C GLU A 121 -3.36 9.51 -16.98
N THR A 122 -3.16 10.39 -16.00
CA THR A 122 -2.08 11.37 -15.98
C THR A 122 -1.18 11.20 -14.76
N THR A 123 0.02 11.80 -14.82
CA THR A 123 0.92 11.88 -13.67
C THR A 123 0.27 12.62 -12.49
N ASP A 124 -0.58 13.61 -12.78
CA ASP A 124 -1.31 14.36 -11.74
C ASP A 124 -2.34 13.47 -11.04
N ASP A 125 -3.10 12.65 -11.79
CA ASP A 125 -4.03 11.67 -11.20
C ASP A 125 -3.28 10.67 -10.31
N PHE A 126 -2.12 10.21 -10.77
CA PHE A 126 -1.27 9.29 -10.02
C PHE A 126 -0.77 9.93 -8.72
N MET A 127 -0.25 11.15 -8.80
CA MET A 127 0.23 11.89 -7.63
C MET A 127 -0.89 12.17 -6.63
N ALA A 128 -2.06 12.61 -7.12
CA ALA A 128 -3.22 12.88 -6.29
C ALA A 128 -3.72 11.60 -5.59
N LEU A 129 -3.83 10.49 -6.33
CA LEU A 129 -4.35 9.24 -5.78
C LEU A 129 -3.50 8.69 -4.62
N PHE A 130 -2.17 8.77 -4.75
CA PHE A 130 -1.24 8.28 -3.73
C PHE A 130 -0.69 9.37 -2.81
N SER A 131 -1.20 10.60 -2.93
CA SER A 131 -0.74 11.77 -2.18
C SER A 131 0.76 12.09 -2.36
N PHE A 132 1.39 11.61 -3.43
CA PHE A 132 2.82 11.80 -3.64
C PHE A 132 3.15 13.25 -3.97
N ASN A 133 4.26 13.75 -3.44
CA ASN A 133 4.76 15.05 -3.88
C ASN A 133 5.44 14.97 -5.25
N ASP A 134 5.39 16.12 -5.92
CA ASP A 134 5.96 16.34 -7.24
C ASP A 134 7.46 16.04 -7.31
N LYS A 135 8.21 16.39 -6.25
CA LYS A 135 9.67 16.21 -6.18
C LYS A 135 10.07 14.74 -6.20
N SER A 136 9.36 13.89 -5.46
CA SER A 136 9.58 12.45 -5.38
C SER A 136 9.34 11.79 -6.73
N VAL A 137 8.26 12.15 -7.42
CA VAL A 137 7.93 11.60 -8.75
C VAL A 137 8.91 12.09 -9.81
N HIS A 138 9.26 13.38 -9.84
CA HIS A 138 10.26 13.91 -10.78
C HIS A 138 11.65 13.27 -10.57
N LYS A 139 12.04 13.03 -9.31
CA LYS A 139 13.29 12.32 -9.00
C LYS A 139 13.29 10.89 -9.54
N TYR A 140 12.14 10.21 -9.53
CA TYR A 140 11.98 8.89 -10.13
C TYR A 140 12.10 8.96 -11.66
N ILE A 141 11.41 9.90 -12.31
CA ILE A 141 11.46 10.09 -13.77
C ILE A 141 12.88 10.36 -14.23
N ALA A 142 13.56 11.34 -13.62
CA ALA A 142 14.93 11.72 -13.99
C ALA A 142 15.98 10.60 -13.81
N LYS A 143 15.68 9.56 -13.04
CA LYS A 143 16.55 8.40 -12.85
C LYS A 143 16.32 7.30 -13.90
N ASN A 144 15.14 7.30 -14.54
CA ASN A 144 14.70 6.26 -15.46
C ASN A 144 14.54 6.75 -16.92
N ASP A 145 14.77 8.03 -17.17
CA ASP A 145 15.05 8.61 -18.51
C ASP A 145 16.52 8.35 -18.93
#